data_AF-A0A8X7RVZ2-F1
#
_entry.id   AF-A0A8X7RVZ2-F1
#
_cell.length_a   1.000
_cell.length_b   1.000
_cell.length_c   1.000
_cell.angle_alpha   90.00
_cell.angle_beta   90.00
_cell.angle_gamma   90.00
#
_symmetry.space_group_name_H-M   'P 1'
#
loop_
_entity.id
_entity.type
_entity.pdbx_description
1 polymer ?
#
loop_
_entity_poly.entity_id
_entity_poly.type
_entity_poly.pdbx_seq_one_letter_code
_entity_poly.pdbx_strand_id
1 'polypeptide(L)'
;MGVYLSNYCYVMIIVLVFGKEVRSQSLKNGYYSASCPRAESIVRSTVESHFDSDPTISPRLLRLHFHDCFVQGCDGSVLIKGKKAEQAALANGGLRGFEVIDDAKAQLELECPGVVSCADILALAARDAVDLVCKIWLASEASNLPSPVDSVAVQKQKFEAKGLDAHDLVTLLGAHTIGQTDCLFFRYRLYNYTVTGNSDPTISPSFLTQLKTLCPPNGDPSKRVALDIGSPSKFDVSFFKNLRDGNGILESDQRLWSDSETNDVVRKYASTIRGLLGLRFDKEFGQAMVKMSSIEVKTDVDGAHTIGQTDCLFFRYRLYNYTVTGNSDPTISPSFLTQLKTLCPPNGDPSKRVALDIGSPSKFDVSFFKNLRDGNGILESDQRLWSDSETNDVVRKYASTIRGLLGLRFDKEFGQAMVKMSSIEVKTDVDGEVRKVCSKINY
;
A
#
# COMPACT_ATOMS: atom_id res chain seq x y z
N MET A 1 -8.26 -6.99 89.29
CA MET A 1 -7.95 -5.71 88.62
C MET A 1 -7.03 -5.99 87.45
N GLY A 2 -7.38 -5.56 86.23
CA GLY A 2 -6.47 -5.62 85.08
C GLY A 2 -6.91 -6.54 83.92
N VAL A 3 -7.89 -6.04 83.15
CA VAL A 3 -8.13 -6.11 81.70
C VAL A 3 -7.45 -7.21 80.84
N TYR A 4 -8.33 -7.89 80.10
CA TYR A 4 -8.16 -8.81 78.97
C TYR A 4 -7.43 -8.23 77.74
N LEU A 5 -6.77 -9.13 76.97
CA LEU A 5 -6.89 -9.39 75.50
C LEU A 5 -5.51 -9.88 74.98
N SER A 6 -5.29 -11.17 74.72
CA SER A 6 -5.66 -11.95 73.50
C SER A 6 -4.78 -11.54 72.30
N ASN A 7 -4.14 -12.40 71.49
CA ASN A 7 -4.07 -13.85 71.35
C ASN A 7 -2.92 -14.17 70.37
N TYR A 8 -2.25 -15.31 70.58
CA TYR A 8 -1.53 -16.19 69.63
C TYR A 8 -0.91 -15.61 68.33
N CYS A 9 0.43 -15.58 68.28
CA CYS A 9 1.19 -15.65 67.02
C CYS A 9 1.03 -17.03 66.38
N TYR A 10 0.22 -17.13 65.32
CA TYR A 10 0.28 -18.26 64.39
C TYR A 10 1.39 -18.00 63.36
N VAL A 11 2.41 -18.87 63.36
CA VAL A 11 3.44 -18.91 62.31
C VAL A 11 2.79 -19.45 61.03
N MET A 12 2.59 -18.57 60.05
CA MET A 12 2.19 -18.95 58.68
C MET A 12 3.45 -19.39 57.92
N ILE A 13 3.56 -20.68 57.61
CA ILE A 13 4.56 -21.22 56.69
C ILE A 13 4.17 -20.80 55.28
N ILE A 14 4.90 -19.84 54.70
CA ILE A 14 4.78 -19.47 53.29
C ILE A 14 5.46 -20.57 52.47
N VAL A 15 4.67 -21.44 51.84
CA VAL A 15 5.14 -22.28 50.74
C VAL A 15 5.31 -21.38 49.52
N LEU A 16 6.56 -21.11 49.14
CA LEU A 16 6.89 -20.45 47.87
C LEU A 16 6.54 -21.41 46.73
N VAL A 17 5.32 -21.32 46.23
CA VAL A 17 4.98 -21.81 44.91
C VAL A 17 5.69 -20.88 43.93
N PHE A 18 6.80 -21.35 43.35
CA PHE A 18 7.36 -20.73 42.15
C PHE A 18 6.31 -20.91 41.04
N GLY A 19 5.38 -19.96 40.95
CA GLY A 19 4.57 -19.79 39.76
C GLY A 19 5.53 -19.56 38.61
N LYS A 20 5.51 -20.45 37.61
CA LYS A 20 6.12 -20.12 36.32
C LYS A 20 5.37 -18.89 35.81
N GLU A 21 6.06 -17.77 35.64
CA GLU A 21 5.55 -16.68 34.84
C GLU A 21 5.24 -17.25 33.45
N VAL A 22 3.97 -17.38 33.11
CA VAL A 22 3.55 -17.57 31.72
C VAL A 22 3.78 -16.22 31.06
N ARG A 23 4.96 -16.07 30.45
CA ARG A 23 5.24 -14.95 29.56
C ARG A 23 4.37 -15.15 28.31
N SER A 24 3.30 -14.36 28.18
CA SER A 24 2.70 -14.13 26.87
C SER A 24 3.78 -13.50 25.98
N GLN A 25 4.34 -14.27 25.06
CA GLN A 25 5.35 -13.78 24.15
C GLN A 25 4.64 -13.05 23.01
N SER A 26 4.69 -11.72 23.02
CA SER A 26 4.17 -10.91 21.92
C SER A 26 4.94 -11.21 20.63
N LEU A 27 4.23 -11.31 19.50
CA LEU A 27 4.86 -11.39 18.17
C LEU A 27 5.92 -10.30 18.01
N LYS A 28 7.08 -10.67 17.47
CA LYS A 28 8.23 -9.77 17.34
C LYS A 28 8.78 -9.81 15.91
N ASN A 29 8.90 -8.64 15.30
CA ASN A 29 9.63 -8.51 14.03
C ASN A 29 11.07 -9.02 14.19
N GLY A 30 11.53 -9.83 13.24
CA GLY A 30 12.86 -10.45 13.31
C GLY A 30 12.99 -11.53 14.39
N TYR A 31 11.89 -12.21 14.78
CA TYR A 31 11.93 -13.33 15.73
C TYR A 31 12.97 -14.40 15.32
N TYR A 32 13.07 -14.69 14.02
CA TYR A 32 13.98 -15.69 13.46
C TYR A 32 15.39 -15.17 13.16
N SER A 33 15.71 -13.89 13.40
CA SER A 33 16.97 -13.30 12.96
C SER A 33 18.23 -13.96 13.53
N ALA A 34 18.12 -14.62 14.69
CA ALA A 34 19.23 -15.36 15.31
C ALA A 34 19.17 -16.87 15.01
N SER A 35 17.98 -17.47 14.97
CA SER A 35 17.78 -18.93 14.87
C SER A 35 17.67 -19.44 13.43
N CYS A 36 17.14 -18.62 12.52
CA CYS A 36 17.10 -18.90 11.10
C CYS A 36 17.20 -17.58 10.30
N PRO A 37 18.40 -17.00 10.17
CA PRO A 37 18.58 -15.65 9.61
C PRO A 37 18.05 -15.49 8.18
N ARG A 38 17.99 -16.58 7.41
CA ARG A 38 17.48 -16.59 6.03
C ARG A 38 15.98 -16.89 5.91
N ALA A 39 15.26 -17.06 7.03
CA ALA A 39 13.86 -17.48 7.01
C ALA A 39 12.98 -16.60 6.13
N GLU A 40 12.97 -15.28 6.40
CA GLU A 40 12.15 -14.33 5.64
C GLU A 40 12.56 -14.27 4.16
N SER A 41 13.86 -14.31 3.85
CA SER A 41 14.32 -14.30 2.46
C SER A 41 13.94 -15.57 1.68
N ILE A 42 13.96 -16.74 2.33
CA ILE A 42 13.57 -18.01 1.71
C ILE A 42 12.07 -17.99 1.40
N VAL A 43 11.24 -17.59 2.36
CA VAL A 43 9.78 -17.46 2.14
C VAL A 43 9.51 -16.47 1.01
N ARG A 44 10.13 -15.29 1.07
CA ARG A 44 10.00 -14.25 0.04
C ARG A 44 10.34 -14.75 -1.36
N SER A 45 11.49 -15.38 -1.52
CA SER A 45 11.95 -15.90 -2.83
C SER A 45 11.05 -17.02 -3.37
N THR A 46 10.49 -17.84 -2.47
CA THR A 46 9.53 -18.89 -2.86
C THR A 46 8.23 -18.27 -3.38
N VAL A 47 7.71 -17.27 -2.67
CA VAL A 47 6.50 -16.54 -3.10
C VAL A 47 6.74 -15.83 -4.43
N GLU A 48 7.89 -15.17 -4.61
CA GLU A 48 8.27 -14.53 -5.87
C GLU A 48 8.30 -15.52 -7.04
N SER A 49 8.95 -16.67 -6.86
CA SER A 49 9.02 -17.70 -7.89
C SER A 49 7.65 -18.24 -8.32
N HIS A 50 6.74 -18.45 -7.36
CA HIS A 50 5.38 -18.89 -7.65
C HIS A 50 4.55 -17.76 -8.28
N PHE A 51 4.74 -16.52 -7.83
CA PHE A 51 4.06 -15.35 -8.38
C PHE A 51 4.44 -15.06 -9.82
N ASP A 52 5.72 -15.19 -10.17
CA ASP A 52 6.22 -15.00 -11.53
C ASP A 52 5.61 -16.03 -12.51
N SER A 53 5.23 -17.20 -12.00
CA SER A 53 4.59 -18.27 -12.78
C SER A 53 3.06 -18.13 -12.85
N ASP A 54 2.42 -17.79 -11.72
CA ASP A 54 0.98 -17.58 -11.60
C ASP A 54 0.70 -16.40 -10.64
N PRO A 55 0.48 -15.17 -11.17
CA PRO A 55 0.19 -14.00 -10.35
C PRO A 55 -1.09 -14.13 -9.52
N THR A 56 -1.97 -15.08 -9.83
CA THR A 56 -3.16 -15.36 -9.02
C THR A 56 -2.83 -16.08 -7.71
N ILE A 57 -1.54 -16.38 -7.44
CA ILE A 57 -1.10 -16.92 -6.17
C ILE A 57 -1.23 -15.92 -5.02
N SER A 58 -1.04 -14.62 -5.28
CA SER A 58 -1.13 -13.59 -4.24
C SER A 58 -2.50 -13.55 -3.54
N PRO A 59 -3.63 -13.44 -4.27
CA PRO A 59 -4.94 -13.49 -3.62
C PRO A 59 -5.26 -14.85 -2.97
N ARG A 60 -4.67 -15.95 -3.46
CA ARG A 60 -4.84 -17.29 -2.87
C ARG A 60 -4.14 -17.39 -1.50
N LEU A 61 -2.89 -16.94 -1.40
CA LEU A 61 -2.12 -16.93 -0.16
C LEU A 61 -2.76 -16.03 0.90
N LEU A 62 -3.27 -14.87 0.46
CA LEU A 62 -3.98 -13.95 1.32
C LEU A 62 -5.25 -14.58 1.90
N ARG A 63 -6.07 -15.21 1.05
CA ARG A 63 -7.27 -15.94 1.48
C ARG A 63 -6.91 -17.11 2.40
N LEU A 64 -5.85 -17.86 2.09
CA LEU A 64 -5.41 -18.97 2.92
C LEU A 64 -5.04 -18.52 4.35
N HIS A 65 -4.33 -17.40 4.48
CA HIS A 65 -3.99 -16.81 5.79
C HIS A 65 -5.22 -16.31 6.55
N PHE A 66 -6.17 -15.67 5.86
CA PHE A 66 -7.44 -15.28 6.47
C PHE A 66 -8.19 -16.49 7.06
N HIS A 67 -8.29 -17.58 6.28
CA HIS A 67 -8.99 -18.79 6.69
C HIS A 67 -8.32 -19.52 7.85
N ASP A 68 -7.00 -19.41 8.00
CA ASP A 68 -6.28 -19.86 9.19
C ASP A 68 -6.70 -19.04 10.40
N CYS A 69 -6.47 -17.72 10.35
CA CYS A 69 -6.68 -16.83 11.49
C CYS A 69 -8.12 -16.77 12.00
N PHE A 70 -9.11 -17.02 11.15
CA PHE A 70 -10.53 -16.97 11.53
C PHE A 70 -11.04 -18.24 12.25
N VAL A 71 -10.26 -19.33 12.25
CA VAL A 71 -10.65 -20.59 12.88
C VAL A 71 -9.60 -20.95 13.93
N GLN A 72 -9.88 -20.60 15.19
CA GLN A 72 -8.99 -20.88 16.34
C GLN A 72 -7.62 -20.18 16.27
N GLY A 73 -7.52 -19.07 15.51
CA GLY A 73 -6.32 -18.25 15.43
C GLY A 73 -5.35 -18.64 14.31
N CYS A 74 -4.31 -17.83 14.16
CA CYS A 74 -3.29 -18.06 13.13
C CYS A 74 -2.28 -19.11 13.62
N ASP A 75 -2.65 -20.39 13.57
CA ASP A 75 -1.84 -21.50 14.08
C ASP A 75 -1.42 -22.52 13.00
N GLY A 76 -1.77 -22.27 11.74
CA GLY A 76 -1.52 -23.14 10.60
C GLY A 76 -2.43 -24.36 10.52
N SER A 77 -3.48 -24.46 11.33
CA SER A 77 -4.44 -25.59 11.33
C SER A 77 -5.07 -25.80 9.95
N VAL A 78 -5.31 -24.73 9.19
CA VAL A 78 -5.92 -24.78 7.85
C VAL A 78 -5.09 -25.61 6.86
N LEU A 79 -3.79 -25.73 7.11
CA LEU A 79 -2.85 -26.43 6.25
C LEU A 79 -2.94 -27.96 6.40
N ILE A 80 -3.52 -28.46 7.49
CA ILE A 80 -3.61 -29.89 7.81
C ILE A 80 -4.56 -30.61 6.85
N LYS A 81 -4.09 -31.71 6.26
CA LYS A 81 -4.90 -32.60 5.40
C LYS A 81 -5.64 -33.64 6.24
N GLY A 82 -6.94 -33.80 6.01
CA GLY A 82 -7.72 -34.87 6.61
C GLY A 82 -9.22 -34.73 6.40
N LYS A 83 -9.96 -35.84 6.52
CA LYS A 83 -11.44 -35.84 6.37
C LYS A 83 -12.17 -35.01 7.42
N LYS A 84 -11.55 -34.85 8.60
CA LYS A 84 -12.05 -34.02 9.71
C LYS A 84 -11.23 -32.74 9.90
N ALA A 85 -10.27 -32.48 9.01
CA ALA A 85 -9.45 -31.29 9.09
C ALA A 85 -10.21 -30.09 8.50
N GLU A 86 -9.81 -28.89 8.89
CA GLU A 86 -10.41 -27.65 8.42
C GLU A 86 -10.38 -27.54 6.89
N GLN A 87 -9.33 -28.03 6.24
CA GLN A 87 -9.23 -28.01 4.78
C GLN A 87 -10.42 -28.71 4.08
N ALA A 88 -11.06 -29.70 4.72
CA ALA A 88 -12.21 -30.41 4.17
C ALA A 88 -13.56 -29.72 4.49
N ALA A 89 -13.56 -28.64 5.27
CA ALA A 89 -14.76 -27.88 5.57
C ALA A 89 -15.33 -27.21 4.32
N LEU A 90 -16.66 -27.14 4.22
CA LEU A 90 -17.33 -26.53 3.07
C LEU A 90 -16.88 -25.07 2.83
N ALA A 91 -16.69 -24.31 3.92
CA ALA A 91 -16.20 -22.93 3.87
C ALA A 91 -14.78 -22.82 3.27
N ASN A 92 -13.97 -23.86 3.41
CA ASN A 92 -12.60 -23.96 2.89
C ASN A 92 -12.56 -24.57 1.48
N GLY A 93 -13.73 -24.83 0.89
CA GLY A 93 -13.87 -25.21 -0.50
C GLY A 93 -13.19 -24.22 -1.43
N GLY A 94 -12.28 -24.73 -2.28
CA GLY A 94 -11.56 -23.94 -3.26
C GLY A 94 -10.36 -23.17 -2.74
N LEU A 95 -9.93 -23.35 -1.48
CA LEU A 95 -8.62 -22.88 -1.03
C LEU A 95 -7.49 -23.50 -1.88
N ARG A 96 -6.45 -22.70 -2.14
CA ARG A 96 -5.30 -22.99 -3.02
C ARG A 96 -4.06 -22.29 -2.45
N GLY A 97 -2.87 -22.58 -3.00
CA GLY A 97 -1.62 -21.96 -2.54
C GLY A 97 -0.91 -22.74 -1.44
N PHE A 98 -1.41 -23.93 -1.10
CA PHE A 98 -0.77 -24.83 -0.13
C PHE A 98 0.63 -25.24 -0.59
N GLU A 99 0.83 -25.39 -1.89
CA GLU A 99 2.10 -25.71 -2.53
C GLU A 99 3.21 -24.71 -2.22
N VAL A 100 2.89 -23.41 -2.15
CA VAL A 100 3.86 -22.36 -1.82
C VAL A 100 4.36 -22.53 -0.39
N ILE A 101 3.45 -22.88 0.52
CA ILE A 101 3.76 -23.08 1.94
C ILE A 101 4.58 -24.36 2.14
N ASP A 102 4.20 -25.45 1.47
CA ASP A 102 4.94 -26.71 1.50
C ASP A 102 6.36 -26.55 0.91
N ASP A 103 6.52 -25.83 -0.21
CA ASP A 103 7.83 -25.57 -0.84
C ASP A 103 8.74 -24.69 0.03
N ALA A 104 8.20 -23.61 0.60
CA ALA A 104 8.93 -22.75 1.51
C ALA A 104 9.35 -23.54 2.76
N LYS A 105 8.44 -24.35 3.30
CA LYS A 105 8.72 -25.19 4.47
C LYS A 105 9.82 -26.21 4.18
N ALA A 106 9.79 -26.86 3.02
CA ALA A 106 10.83 -27.82 2.64
C ALA A 106 12.22 -27.18 2.59
N GLN A 107 12.33 -25.97 2.04
CA GLN A 107 13.59 -25.22 2.01
C GLN A 107 14.04 -24.80 3.42
N LEU A 108 13.11 -24.34 4.25
CA LEU A 108 13.41 -23.96 5.64
C LEU A 108 13.84 -25.14 6.50
N GLU A 109 13.25 -26.32 6.32
CA GLU A 109 13.67 -27.52 7.06
C GLU A 109 15.04 -28.04 6.64
N LEU A 110 15.52 -27.72 5.43
CA LEU A 110 16.90 -28.00 5.03
C LEU A 110 17.90 -27.01 5.64
N GLU A 111 17.48 -25.75 5.84
CA GLU A 111 18.31 -24.66 6.35
C GLU A 111 18.38 -24.63 7.88
N CYS A 112 17.23 -24.72 8.53
CA CYS A 112 17.03 -24.54 9.95
C CYS A 112 15.94 -25.50 10.47
N PRO A 113 16.26 -26.80 10.60
CA PRO A 113 15.30 -27.85 10.91
C PRO A 113 14.53 -27.58 12.21
N GLY A 114 13.19 -27.66 12.15
CA GLY A 114 12.33 -27.51 13.33
C GLY A 114 12.31 -26.11 13.95
N VAL A 115 12.75 -25.07 13.22
CA VAL A 115 12.79 -23.69 13.73
C VAL A 115 11.56 -22.89 13.35
N VAL A 116 11.22 -22.82 12.06
CA VAL A 116 10.18 -21.90 11.55
C VAL A 116 8.82 -22.61 11.49
N SER A 117 7.81 -22.04 12.15
CA SER A 117 6.45 -22.60 12.19
C SER A 117 5.72 -22.49 10.84
N CYS A 118 4.77 -23.40 10.58
CA CYS A 118 3.94 -23.32 9.37
C CYS A 118 2.99 -22.10 9.37
N ALA A 119 2.54 -21.68 10.56
CA ALA A 119 1.73 -20.47 10.73
C ALA A 119 2.54 -19.22 10.32
N ASP A 120 3.79 -19.12 10.73
CA ASP A 120 4.64 -17.98 10.37
C ASP A 120 4.99 -17.98 8.88
N ILE A 121 5.19 -19.15 8.26
CA ILE A 121 5.38 -19.24 6.80
C ILE A 121 4.14 -18.71 6.09
N LEU A 122 2.94 -19.08 6.54
CA LEU A 122 1.68 -18.61 5.96
C LEU A 122 1.51 -17.09 6.12
N ALA A 123 1.81 -16.55 7.30
CA ALA A 123 1.76 -15.10 7.55
C ALA A 123 2.78 -14.32 6.71
N LEU A 124 4.03 -14.80 6.64
CA LEU A 124 5.09 -14.21 5.81
C LEU A 124 4.73 -14.28 4.31
N ALA A 125 4.18 -15.42 3.86
CA ALA A 125 3.77 -15.59 2.48
C ALA A 125 2.63 -14.65 2.08
N ALA A 126 1.64 -14.45 2.95
CA ALA A 126 0.56 -13.50 2.72
C ALA A 126 1.07 -12.04 2.67
N ARG A 127 1.99 -11.67 3.57
CA ARG A 127 2.66 -10.35 3.56
C ARG A 127 3.38 -10.10 2.24
N ASP A 128 4.20 -11.07 1.83
CA ASP A 128 5.04 -10.93 0.64
C ASP A 128 4.21 -10.91 -0.65
N ALA A 129 3.12 -11.70 -0.69
CA ALA A 129 2.14 -11.69 -1.77
C ALA A 129 1.48 -10.32 -1.98
N VAL A 130 1.12 -9.63 -0.90
CA VAL A 130 0.52 -8.28 -0.94
C VAL A 130 1.55 -7.26 -1.40
N ASP A 131 2.77 -7.30 -0.85
CA ASP A 131 3.86 -6.40 -1.25
C ASP A 131 4.18 -6.50 -2.76
N LEU A 132 4.17 -7.69 -3.34
CA LEU A 132 4.37 -7.88 -4.78
C LEU A 132 3.31 -7.16 -5.63
N VAL A 133 2.04 -7.29 -5.25
CA VAL A 133 0.94 -6.63 -5.97
C VAL A 133 0.98 -5.12 -5.74
N CYS A 134 1.29 -4.65 -4.53
CA CYS A 134 1.45 -3.23 -4.22
C CYS A 134 2.62 -2.59 -4.98
N LYS A 135 3.76 -3.28 -5.14
CA LYS A 135 4.90 -2.78 -5.92
C LYS A 135 4.55 -2.58 -7.39
N ILE A 136 3.80 -3.50 -7.99
CA ILE A 136 3.28 -3.34 -9.36
C ILE A 136 2.40 -2.09 -9.45
N TRP A 137 1.54 -1.88 -8.45
CA TRP A 137 0.69 -0.68 -8.38
C TRP A 137 1.52 0.61 -8.22
N LEU A 138 2.46 0.67 -7.27
CA LEU A 138 3.32 1.85 -7.06
C LEU A 138 4.20 2.18 -8.28
N ALA A 139 4.74 1.17 -8.95
CA ALA A 139 5.47 1.37 -10.20
C ALA A 139 4.58 1.96 -11.30
N SER A 140 3.31 1.54 -11.37
CA SER A 140 2.33 2.14 -12.29
C SER A 140 1.95 3.58 -11.93
N GLU A 141 1.94 3.92 -10.63
CA GLU A 141 1.63 5.27 -10.12
C GLU A 141 2.82 6.25 -10.20
N ALA A 142 4.05 5.78 -10.39
CA ALA A 142 5.22 6.65 -10.60
C ALA A 142 5.07 7.55 -11.84
N SER A 143 4.24 7.14 -12.81
CA SER A 143 3.83 7.96 -13.95
C SER A 143 3.07 9.24 -13.57
N ASN A 144 2.50 9.28 -12.36
CA ASN A 144 1.77 10.43 -11.81
C ASN A 144 2.69 11.45 -11.11
N LEU A 145 4.00 11.19 -11.00
CA LEU A 145 4.97 12.17 -10.48
C LEU A 145 5.26 13.27 -11.52
N PRO A 146 5.38 14.55 -11.10
CA PRO A 146 5.86 15.61 -11.97
C PRO A 146 7.25 15.27 -12.52
N SER A 147 7.40 15.36 -13.84
CA SER A 147 8.65 15.14 -14.55
C SER A 147 9.40 16.47 -14.74
N PRO A 148 10.75 16.47 -14.74
CA PRO A 148 11.54 17.67 -15.02
C PRO A 148 11.23 18.37 -16.35
N VAL A 149 10.59 17.68 -17.30
CA VAL A 149 10.20 18.17 -18.63
C VAL A 149 8.71 18.51 -18.75
N ASP A 150 7.91 18.35 -17.69
CA ASP A 150 6.45 18.55 -17.76
C ASP A 150 6.10 20.00 -18.07
N SER A 151 5.03 20.20 -18.84
CA SER A 151 4.46 21.54 -19.06
C SER A 151 3.80 22.03 -17.78
N VAL A 152 3.62 23.34 -17.63
CA VAL A 152 2.94 23.90 -16.44
C VAL A 152 1.51 23.35 -16.33
N ALA A 153 0.82 23.13 -17.46
CA ALA A 153 -0.49 22.50 -17.47
C ALA A 153 -0.46 21.06 -16.90
N VAL A 154 0.53 20.25 -17.26
CA VAL A 154 0.69 18.88 -16.72
C VAL A 154 1.06 18.92 -15.23
N GLN A 155 1.92 19.85 -14.82
CA GLN A 155 2.26 20.03 -13.42
C GLN A 155 1.03 20.42 -12.59
N LYS A 156 0.24 21.40 -13.05
CA LYS A 156 -1.03 21.79 -12.42
C LYS A 156 -1.98 20.60 -12.32
N GLN A 157 -2.18 19.86 -13.41
CA GLN A 157 -3.05 18.67 -13.41
C GLN A 157 -2.62 17.64 -12.37
N LYS A 158 -1.31 17.35 -12.25
CA LYS A 158 -0.78 16.38 -11.27
C LYS A 158 -0.94 16.87 -9.84
N PHE A 159 -0.78 18.17 -9.58
CA PHE A 159 -0.99 18.77 -8.26
C PHE A 159 -2.48 18.85 -7.89
N GLU A 160 -3.34 19.23 -8.84
CA GLU A 160 -4.80 19.26 -8.66
C GLU A 160 -5.34 17.86 -8.36
N ALA A 161 -4.80 16.81 -9.01
CA ALA A 161 -5.12 15.43 -8.70
C ALA A 161 -4.79 15.02 -7.25
N LYS A 162 -3.96 15.82 -6.55
CA LYS A 162 -3.61 15.68 -5.13
C LYS A 162 -4.28 16.75 -4.24
N GLY A 163 -5.26 17.48 -4.77
CA GLY A 163 -5.97 18.53 -4.04
C GLY A 163 -5.12 19.79 -3.78
N LEU A 164 -4.05 19.98 -4.55
CA LEU A 164 -3.16 21.13 -4.49
C LEU A 164 -3.41 22.04 -5.70
N ASP A 165 -3.55 23.35 -5.46
CA ASP A 165 -3.80 24.32 -6.52
C ASP A 165 -2.49 24.83 -7.18
N ALA A 166 -2.61 25.74 -8.16
CA ALA A 166 -1.45 26.34 -8.83
C ALA A 166 -0.54 27.14 -7.88
N HIS A 167 -1.08 27.69 -6.78
CA HIS A 167 -0.30 28.39 -5.77
C HIS A 167 0.51 27.39 -4.92
N ASP A 168 -0.10 26.28 -4.53
CA ASP A 168 0.57 25.18 -3.83
C ASP A 168 1.67 24.56 -4.71
N LEU A 169 1.45 24.41 -6.03
CA LEU A 169 2.47 23.98 -7.00
C LEU A 169 3.71 24.87 -6.97
N VAL A 170 3.55 26.18 -7.19
CA VAL A 170 4.69 27.12 -7.21
C VAL A 170 5.39 27.18 -5.87
N THR A 171 4.60 27.14 -4.79
CA THR A 171 5.12 27.20 -3.43
C THR A 171 5.95 25.96 -3.10
N LEU A 172 5.46 24.75 -3.39
CA LEU A 172 6.15 23.50 -3.09
C LEU A 172 7.39 23.28 -3.97
N LEU A 173 7.36 23.67 -5.25
CA LEU A 173 8.55 23.67 -6.10
C LEU A 173 9.63 24.66 -5.61
N GLY A 174 9.25 25.65 -4.80
CA GLY A 174 10.18 26.48 -4.03
C GLY A 174 11.16 25.69 -3.16
N ALA A 175 10.88 24.42 -2.85
CA ALA A 175 11.83 23.51 -2.20
C ALA A 175 13.16 23.38 -2.95
N HIS A 176 13.16 23.57 -4.28
CA HIS A 176 14.37 23.59 -5.12
C HIS A 176 15.32 24.75 -4.81
N THR A 177 14.98 25.67 -3.88
CA THR A 177 15.94 26.61 -3.28
C THR A 177 17.08 25.91 -2.52
N ILE A 178 16.86 24.66 -2.10
CA ILE A 178 17.88 23.79 -1.52
C ILE A 178 17.96 22.46 -2.28
N GLY A 179 19.15 21.87 -2.37
CA GLY A 179 19.36 20.55 -2.98
C GLY A 179 20.03 20.60 -4.35
N GLN A 180 20.13 19.43 -4.97
CA GLN A 180 20.91 19.19 -6.18
C GLN A 180 20.14 18.29 -7.15
N THR A 181 20.42 18.44 -8.45
CA THR A 181 19.95 17.56 -9.51
C THR A 181 21.12 17.03 -10.32
N ASP A 182 20.96 15.85 -10.90
CA ASP A 182 21.95 15.26 -11.80
C ASP A 182 21.88 15.90 -13.19
N CYS A 183 23.03 16.03 -13.85
CA CYS A 183 23.14 16.59 -15.21
C CYS A 183 22.17 15.90 -16.20
N LEU A 184 21.91 14.60 -16.04
CA LEU A 184 21.00 13.82 -16.90
C LEU A 184 19.63 14.49 -17.09
N PHE A 185 19.09 15.13 -16.04
CA PHE A 185 17.73 15.66 -16.06
C PHE A 185 17.56 16.98 -16.80
N PHE A 186 18.64 17.68 -17.15
CA PHE A 186 18.56 18.99 -17.81
C PHE A 186 19.58 19.20 -18.93
N ARG A 187 20.52 18.27 -19.15
CA ARG A 187 21.56 18.38 -20.19
C ARG A 187 20.98 18.56 -21.59
N TYR A 188 19.82 17.96 -21.88
CA TYR A 188 19.15 18.17 -23.17
C TYR A 188 18.85 19.66 -23.41
N ARG A 189 18.51 20.43 -22.38
CA ARG A 189 18.32 21.89 -22.48
C ARG A 189 19.59 22.62 -22.89
N LEU A 190 20.78 22.06 -22.60
CA LEU A 190 22.05 22.72 -22.91
C LEU A 190 22.49 22.49 -24.35
N TYR A 191 22.11 21.37 -24.97
CA TYR A 191 22.66 20.96 -26.27
C TYR A 191 21.63 20.49 -27.30
N ASN A 192 20.53 19.88 -26.86
CA ASN A 192 19.58 19.19 -27.74
C ASN A 192 18.12 19.56 -27.36
N TYR A 193 17.84 20.85 -27.16
CA TYR A 193 16.52 21.31 -26.77
C TYR A 193 15.52 21.17 -27.92
N THR A 194 15.97 21.49 -29.14
CA THR A 194 15.23 21.25 -30.38
C THR A 194 15.88 20.13 -31.19
N VAL A 195 15.13 19.58 -32.14
CA VAL A 195 15.60 18.56 -33.10
C VAL A 195 16.84 19.02 -33.88
N THR A 196 17.05 20.34 -33.99
CA THR A 196 18.19 20.97 -34.66
C THR A 196 19.45 21.09 -33.78
N GLY A 197 19.44 20.65 -32.52
CA GLY A 197 20.62 20.66 -31.65
C GLY A 197 20.94 22.01 -31.01
N ASN A 198 19.92 22.83 -30.69
CA ASN A 198 20.11 24.13 -30.04
C ASN A 198 19.96 24.03 -28.51
N SER A 199 20.54 25.01 -27.79
CA SER A 199 20.27 25.24 -26.38
C SER A 199 18.87 25.84 -26.17
N ASP A 200 18.27 25.60 -25.01
CA ASP A 200 16.99 26.16 -24.58
C ASP A 200 17.10 27.70 -24.50
N PRO A 201 16.27 28.44 -25.26
CA PRO A 201 16.36 29.90 -25.34
C PRO A 201 15.88 30.61 -24.05
N THR A 202 15.25 29.89 -23.12
CA THR A 202 14.81 30.45 -21.83
C THR A 202 15.95 30.54 -20.82
N ILE A 203 17.09 29.91 -21.08
CA ILE A 203 18.28 29.95 -20.22
C ILE A 203 19.06 31.23 -20.52
N SER A 204 19.40 32.00 -19.49
CA SER A 204 20.20 33.21 -19.66
C SER A 204 21.56 32.86 -20.29
N PRO A 205 22.09 33.66 -21.25
CA PRO A 205 23.33 33.30 -21.95
C PRO A 205 24.53 33.11 -21.00
N SER A 206 24.61 33.94 -19.96
CA SER A 206 25.68 33.84 -18.96
C SER A 206 25.59 32.56 -18.13
N PHE A 207 24.37 32.13 -17.80
CA PHE A 207 24.14 30.92 -17.02
C PHE A 207 24.29 29.66 -17.86
N LEU A 208 23.88 29.70 -19.14
CA LEU A 208 24.10 28.63 -20.09
C LEU A 208 25.59 28.26 -20.19
N THR A 209 26.47 29.25 -20.26
CA THR A 209 27.93 29.00 -20.27
C THR A 209 28.38 28.29 -19.00
N GLN A 210 27.90 28.72 -17.82
CA GLN A 210 28.22 28.07 -16.55
C GLN A 210 27.71 26.62 -16.50
N LEU A 211 26.46 26.37 -16.90
CA LEU A 211 25.88 25.04 -16.93
C LEU A 211 26.61 24.11 -17.90
N LYS A 212 27.07 24.60 -19.06
CA LYS A 212 27.88 23.81 -20.01
C LYS A 212 29.25 23.45 -19.45
N THR A 213 29.86 24.30 -18.62
CA THR A 213 31.10 23.96 -17.90
C THR A 213 30.85 22.90 -16.83
N LEU A 214 29.72 22.98 -16.12
CA LEU A 214 29.36 22.00 -15.11
C LEU A 214 28.98 20.65 -15.72
N CYS A 215 28.21 20.66 -16.80
CA CYS A 215 27.67 19.48 -17.47
C CYS A 215 28.06 19.47 -18.97
N PRO A 216 29.33 19.17 -19.32
CA PRO A 216 29.80 19.15 -20.72
C PRO A 216 29.08 18.07 -21.56
N PRO A 217 29.13 18.07 -22.91
CA PRO A 217 28.35 17.17 -23.77
C PRO A 217 28.62 15.67 -23.59
N ASN A 218 29.82 15.30 -23.13
CA ASN A 218 30.25 13.92 -22.84
C ASN A 218 30.70 13.72 -21.37
N GLY A 219 30.38 14.64 -20.47
CA GLY A 219 30.57 14.47 -19.03
C GLY A 219 29.63 13.44 -18.38
N ASP A 220 29.91 13.15 -17.11
CA ASP A 220 29.16 12.22 -16.25
C ASP A 220 27.68 12.66 -16.09
N PRO A 221 26.70 11.83 -16.52
CA PRO A 221 25.29 12.15 -16.37
C PRO A 221 24.83 12.24 -14.90
N SER A 222 25.54 11.60 -13.97
CA SER A 222 25.21 11.57 -12.53
C SER A 222 25.86 12.71 -11.74
N LYS A 223 26.59 13.60 -12.42
CA LYS A 223 27.20 14.76 -11.75
C LYS A 223 26.11 15.69 -11.23
N ARG A 224 26.18 15.99 -9.94
CA ARG A 224 25.21 16.84 -9.25
C ARG A 224 25.53 18.33 -9.40
N VAL A 225 24.47 19.11 -9.65
CA VAL A 225 24.48 20.56 -9.72
C VAL A 225 23.42 21.10 -8.77
N ALA A 226 23.74 22.13 -7.99
CA ALA A 226 22.78 22.74 -7.06
C ALA A 226 21.63 23.37 -7.84
N LEU A 227 20.39 23.13 -7.41
CA LEU A 227 19.17 23.66 -8.03
C LEU A 227 19.03 25.18 -7.86
N ASP A 228 19.75 25.75 -6.90
CA ASP A 228 19.80 27.18 -6.61
C ASP A 228 21.24 27.70 -6.60
N ILE A 229 21.53 28.66 -7.47
CA ILE A 229 22.87 29.24 -7.62
C ILE A 229 23.13 30.45 -6.73
N GLY A 230 22.09 31.05 -6.14
CA GLY A 230 22.22 32.22 -5.28
C GLY A 230 22.58 31.83 -3.85
N SER A 231 21.92 30.79 -3.35
CA SER A 231 22.10 30.33 -1.97
C SER A 231 21.76 28.84 -1.80
N PRO A 232 22.58 27.94 -2.38
CA PRO A 232 22.31 26.49 -2.45
C PRO A 232 22.12 25.78 -1.10
N SER A 233 22.47 26.44 0.01
CA SER A 233 22.37 25.93 1.38
C SER A 233 21.38 26.71 2.27
N LYS A 234 20.65 27.69 1.71
CA LYS A 234 19.68 28.48 2.47
C LYS A 234 18.29 28.29 1.87
N PHE A 235 17.33 28.02 2.73
CA PHE A 235 15.94 28.01 2.35
C PHE A 235 15.42 29.45 2.25
N ASP A 236 15.49 30.04 1.06
CA ASP A 236 15.03 31.41 0.83
C ASP A 236 14.36 31.61 -0.55
N VAL A 237 14.28 32.85 -1.02
CA VAL A 237 13.54 33.22 -2.23
C VAL A 237 14.42 33.32 -3.48
N SER A 238 15.71 32.99 -3.37
CA SER A 238 16.69 32.92 -4.46
C SER A 238 16.23 32.04 -5.61
N PHE A 239 15.58 30.91 -5.35
CA PHE A 239 14.96 30.07 -6.39
C PHE A 239 14.05 30.89 -7.32
N PHE A 240 13.10 31.65 -6.78
CA PHE A 240 12.16 32.45 -7.57
C PHE A 240 12.85 33.60 -8.33
N LYS A 241 13.91 34.16 -7.77
CA LYS A 241 14.74 35.17 -8.47
C LYS A 241 15.51 34.53 -9.63
N ASN A 242 16.01 33.31 -9.46
CA ASN A 242 16.66 32.57 -10.54
C ASN A 242 15.66 32.33 -11.69
N LEU A 243 14.41 31.94 -11.41
CA LEU A 243 13.40 31.77 -12.46
C LEU A 243 13.13 33.07 -13.24
N ARG A 244 13.00 34.20 -12.53
CA ARG A 244 12.85 35.54 -13.15
C ARG A 244 14.01 35.87 -14.09
N ASP A 245 15.23 35.51 -13.68
CA ASP A 245 16.46 35.91 -14.37
C ASP A 245 16.88 34.89 -15.46
N GLY A 246 16.03 33.89 -15.77
CA GLY A 246 16.32 32.85 -16.76
C GLY A 246 17.35 31.81 -16.28
N ASN A 247 17.48 31.65 -14.97
CA ASN A 247 18.48 30.81 -14.31
C ASN A 247 17.88 29.56 -13.63
N GLY A 248 16.67 29.14 -13.99
CA GLY A 248 16.08 27.87 -13.55
C GLY A 248 16.76 26.68 -14.22
N ILE A 249 17.16 25.67 -13.44
CA ILE A 249 17.94 24.52 -13.92
C ILE A 249 17.08 23.47 -14.60
N LEU A 250 15.95 23.10 -13.99
CA LEU A 250 14.98 22.19 -14.62
C LEU A 250 14.07 22.99 -15.56
N GLU A 251 13.63 22.36 -16.66
CA GLU A 251 12.72 23.01 -17.60
C GLU A 251 11.35 23.28 -16.96
N SER A 252 10.82 22.29 -16.24
CA SER A 252 9.60 22.39 -15.44
C SER A 252 9.60 23.61 -14.51
N ASP A 253 10.71 23.87 -13.82
CA ASP A 253 10.89 25.05 -12.96
C ASP A 253 10.89 26.34 -13.78
N GLN A 254 11.72 26.42 -14.83
CA GLN A 254 11.84 27.64 -15.63
C GLN A 254 10.54 28.03 -16.33
N ARG A 255 9.69 27.05 -16.67
CA ARG A 255 8.37 27.27 -17.27
C ARG A 255 7.38 27.96 -16.34
N LEU A 256 7.54 27.89 -15.01
CA LEU A 256 6.69 28.63 -14.05
C LEU A 256 6.78 30.15 -14.24
N TRP A 257 7.88 30.65 -14.81
CA TRP A 257 8.01 32.07 -15.11
C TRP A 257 7.16 32.51 -16.32
N SER A 258 6.92 31.62 -17.28
CA SER A 258 6.28 31.96 -18.56
C SER A 258 4.77 31.71 -18.58
N ASP A 259 4.23 30.99 -17.60
CA ASP A 259 2.79 30.72 -17.47
C ASP A 259 2.11 31.82 -16.64
N SER A 260 0.99 32.34 -17.13
CA SER A 260 0.35 33.54 -16.55
C SER A 260 -0.12 33.38 -15.11
N GLU A 261 -0.57 32.19 -14.72
CA GLU A 261 -1.14 31.93 -13.39
C GLU A 261 -0.04 31.66 -12.36
N THR A 262 1.00 30.92 -12.76
CA THR A 262 2.15 30.64 -11.89
C THR A 262 3.10 31.84 -11.79
N ASN A 263 3.26 32.64 -12.86
CA ASN A 263 4.10 33.83 -12.89
C ASN A 263 3.72 34.84 -11.79
N ASP A 264 2.43 35.04 -11.54
CA ASP A 264 1.95 35.96 -10.51
C ASP A 264 2.45 35.56 -9.11
N VAL A 265 2.51 34.27 -8.81
CA VAL A 265 3.03 33.75 -7.54
C VAL A 265 4.55 33.87 -7.48
N VAL A 266 5.24 33.47 -8.57
CA VAL A 266 6.71 33.60 -8.67
C VAL A 266 7.16 35.06 -8.50
N ARG A 267 6.47 36.02 -9.13
CA ARG A 267 6.78 37.45 -9.01
C ARG A 267 6.61 37.97 -7.59
N LYS A 268 5.58 37.51 -6.87
CA LYS A 268 5.36 37.89 -5.47
C LYS A 268 6.51 37.39 -4.58
N TYR A 269 6.92 36.14 -4.72
CA TYR A 269 8.05 35.59 -3.96
C TYR A 269 9.42 36.18 -4.36
N ALA A 270 9.62 36.48 -5.64
CA ALA A 270 10.86 37.09 -6.13
C ALA A 270 11.00 38.59 -5.76
N SER A 271 9.92 39.24 -5.31
CA SER A 271 9.91 40.66 -4.94
C SER A 271 10.60 40.94 -3.61
N THR A 272 11.16 42.14 -3.46
CA THR A 272 11.92 42.56 -2.27
C THR A 272 11.03 43.05 -1.12
N ILE A 273 9.73 43.29 -1.37
CA ILE A 273 8.80 43.84 -0.37
C ILE A 273 8.34 42.71 0.55
N ARG A 274 9.07 42.54 1.66
CA ARG A 274 8.69 41.64 2.76
C ARG A 274 7.63 42.30 3.65
N GLY A 275 6.38 41.90 3.48
CA GLY A 275 5.35 42.08 4.51
C GLY A 275 4.50 43.36 4.48
N LEU A 276 3.47 43.29 5.34
CA LEU A 276 2.18 44.01 5.45
C LEU A 276 1.15 43.82 4.32
N LEU A 277 1.56 43.65 3.05
CA LEU A 277 0.64 43.42 1.90
C LEU A 277 1.09 42.32 0.90
N GLY A 278 2.17 41.57 1.17
CA GLY A 278 2.75 40.57 0.25
C GLY A 278 2.91 39.15 0.83
N LEU A 279 3.00 38.13 -0.04
CA LEU A 279 3.17 36.71 0.32
C LEU A 279 4.53 36.46 1.01
N ARG A 280 4.55 35.64 2.08
CA ARG A 280 5.78 35.23 2.79
C ARG A 280 6.09 33.77 2.49
N PHE A 281 7.09 33.54 1.62
CA PHE A 281 7.44 32.20 1.13
C PHE A 281 7.63 31.16 2.23
N ASP A 282 8.36 31.46 3.30
CA ASP A 282 8.57 30.57 4.44
C ASP A 282 7.26 30.12 5.11
N LYS A 283 6.31 31.04 5.27
CA LYS A 283 5.00 30.75 5.88
C LYS A 283 4.12 29.94 4.93
N GLU A 284 4.02 30.38 3.67
CA GLU A 284 3.20 29.72 2.65
C GLU A 284 3.74 28.32 2.35
N PHE A 285 5.06 28.14 2.32
CA PHE A 285 5.71 26.85 2.19
C PHE A 285 5.36 25.92 3.35
N GLY A 286 5.39 26.41 4.59
CA GLY A 286 4.92 25.63 5.75
C GLY A 286 3.46 25.18 5.61
N GLN A 287 2.58 26.05 5.11
CA GLN A 287 1.16 25.73 4.90
C GLN A 287 0.96 24.73 3.76
N ALA A 288 1.66 24.91 2.64
CA ALA A 288 1.63 23.98 1.51
C ALA A 288 2.23 22.61 1.89
N MET A 289 3.30 22.59 2.70
CA MET A 289 3.86 21.35 3.26
C MET A 289 2.90 20.67 4.24
N VAL A 290 2.10 21.42 5.02
CA VAL A 290 1.04 20.83 5.86
C VAL A 290 -0.05 20.22 4.98
N LYS A 291 -0.56 20.95 3.97
CA LYS A 291 -1.50 20.42 2.99
C LYS A 291 -0.95 19.16 2.32
N MET A 292 0.31 19.21 1.86
CA MET A 292 1.00 18.08 1.24
C MET A 292 1.23 16.91 2.20
N SER A 293 1.53 17.17 3.48
CA SER A 293 1.69 16.14 4.50
C SER A 293 0.36 15.54 4.96
N SER A 294 -0.74 16.27 4.76
CA SER A 294 -2.11 15.79 4.97
C SER A 294 -2.69 15.10 3.73
N ILE A 295 -1.96 15.11 2.60
CA ILE A 295 -2.24 14.20 1.49
C ILE A 295 -2.11 12.80 2.05
N GLU A 296 -3.24 12.09 2.11
CA GLU A 296 -3.28 10.67 2.37
C GLU A 296 -2.86 10.23 3.81
N VAL A 297 -3.27 10.96 4.87
CA VAL A 297 -3.13 10.58 6.30
C VAL A 297 -4.47 10.11 6.95
N LYS A 298 -4.42 9.24 7.98
CA LYS A 298 -5.16 7.95 8.22
C LYS A 298 -6.35 7.95 9.24
N THR A 299 -7.21 6.90 9.19
CA THR A 299 -7.54 5.89 10.28
C THR A 299 -8.42 4.68 9.80
N ASP A 300 -7.94 3.42 9.97
CA ASP A 300 -8.54 2.03 10.01
C ASP A 300 -9.88 1.63 9.32
N VAL A 301 -9.88 0.60 8.41
CA VAL A 301 -10.37 -0.83 8.54
C VAL A 301 -10.26 -1.69 7.23
N ASP A 302 -10.41 -3.03 7.38
CA ASP A 302 -10.28 -4.20 6.46
C ASP A 302 -10.94 -4.20 5.05
N GLY A 303 -10.29 -4.91 4.10
CA GLY A 303 -10.90 -5.36 2.84
C GLY A 303 -9.99 -6.25 1.98
N ALA A 304 -10.21 -7.57 1.93
CA ALA A 304 -9.33 -8.53 1.25
C ALA A 304 -9.79 -8.99 -0.16
N HIS A 305 -10.97 -8.58 -0.64
CA HIS A 305 -11.55 -9.08 -1.91
C HIS A 305 -11.25 -8.20 -3.14
N THR A 306 -10.29 -7.30 -3.03
CA THR A 306 -9.83 -6.43 -4.13
C THR A 306 -9.02 -7.19 -5.19
N ILE A 307 -8.41 -8.31 -4.81
CA ILE A 307 -7.77 -9.25 -5.71
C ILE A 307 -8.32 -10.65 -5.41
N GLY A 308 -8.88 -11.34 -6.41
CA GLY A 308 -9.43 -12.67 -6.19
C GLY A 308 -10.48 -13.10 -7.21
N GLN A 309 -10.77 -14.40 -7.20
CA GLN A 309 -11.80 -15.01 -8.02
C GLN A 309 -12.65 -15.94 -7.15
N THR A 310 -13.92 -16.10 -7.52
CA THR A 310 -14.84 -17.07 -6.94
C THR A 310 -15.44 -17.96 -8.02
N ASP A 311 -15.75 -19.20 -7.65
CA ASP A 311 -16.43 -20.14 -8.53
C ASP A 311 -17.93 -19.78 -8.64
N CYS A 312 -18.53 -19.98 -9.82
CA CYS A 312 -19.96 -19.75 -10.08
C CYS A 312 -20.86 -20.42 -9.03
N LEU A 313 -20.47 -21.59 -8.53
CA LEU A 313 -21.19 -22.34 -7.50
C LEU A 313 -21.58 -21.48 -6.29
N PHE A 314 -20.69 -20.58 -5.86
CA PHE A 314 -20.88 -19.83 -4.62
C PHE A 314 -21.86 -18.66 -4.72
N PHE A 315 -22.20 -18.20 -5.94
CA PHE A 315 -23.09 -17.05 -6.12
C PHE A 315 -24.21 -17.26 -7.14
N ARG A 316 -24.25 -18.42 -7.82
CA ARG A 316 -25.31 -18.74 -8.80
C ARG A 316 -26.72 -18.63 -8.21
N TYR A 317 -26.89 -18.94 -6.93
CA TYR A 317 -28.19 -18.77 -6.26
C TYR A 317 -28.70 -17.33 -6.36
N ARG A 318 -27.82 -16.32 -6.25
CA ARG A 318 -28.18 -14.90 -6.42
C ARG A 318 -28.67 -14.57 -7.83
N LEU A 319 -28.27 -15.34 -8.85
CA LEU A 319 -28.64 -15.04 -10.24
C LEU A 319 -30.01 -15.58 -10.62
N TYR A 320 -30.44 -16.69 -10.00
CA TYR A 320 -31.60 -17.46 -10.47
C TYR A 320 -32.60 -17.85 -9.39
N ASN A 321 -32.15 -18.04 -8.15
CA ASN A 321 -32.99 -18.55 -7.06
C ASN A 321 -32.57 -17.93 -5.73
N TYR A 322 -32.66 -16.61 -5.67
CA TYR A 322 -32.32 -15.85 -4.48
C TYR A 322 -33.37 -16.14 -3.41
N THR A 323 -32.90 -16.57 -2.23
CA THR A 323 -33.74 -17.17 -1.19
C THR A 323 -34.88 -16.27 -0.72
N VAL A 324 -34.72 -14.95 -0.82
CA VAL A 324 -35.73 -13.97 -0.40
C VAL A 324 -36.83 -13.78 -1.44
N THR A 325 -36.50 -13.83 -2.74
CA THR A 325 -37.42 -13.43 -3.82
C THR A 325 -37.86 -14.57 -4.74
N GLY A 326 -37.18 -15.72 -4.68
CA GLY A 326 -37.31 -16.80 -5.66
C GLY A 326 -36.86 -16.43 -7.08
N ASN A 327 -36.24 -15.27 -7.26
CA ASN A 327 -35.80 -14.70 -8.54
C ASN A 327 -34.32 -14.30 -8.43
N SER A 328 -33.82 -13.46 -9.35
CA SER A 328 -32.50 -12.83 -9.14
C SER A 328 -32.51 -11.89 -7.94
N ASP A 329 -31.36 -11.80 -7.27
CA ASP A 329 -31.10 -10.88 -6.17
C ASP A 329 -31.29 -9.42 -6.65
N PRO A 330 -32.22 -8.66 -6.03
CA PRO A 330 -32.56 -7.31 -6.47
C PRO A 330 -31.45 -6.28 -6.19
N THR A 331 -30.43 -6.62 -5.40
CA THR A 331 -29.29 -5.74 -5.11
C THR A 331 -28.27 -5.71 -6.26
N ILE A 332 -28.34 -6.67 -7.19
CA ILE A 332 -27.44 -6.74 -8.34
C ILE A 332 -27.92 -5.77 -9.42
N SER A 333 -27.02 -4.94 -9.95
CA SER A 333 -27.35 -4.02 -11.02
C SER A 333 -27.83 -4.78 -12.28
N PRO A 334 -28.86 -4.30 -13.03
CA PRO A 334 -29.42 -5.06 -14.14
C PRO A 334 -28.43 -5.38 -15.27
N SER A 335 -27.54 -4.44 -15.58
CA SER A 335 -26.49 -4.64 -16.59
C SER A 335 -25.49 -5.71 -16.14
N PHE A 336 -25.12 -5.69 -14.86
CA PHE A 336 -24.18 -6.64 -14.31
C PHE A 336 -24.78 -8.04 -14.13
N LEU A 337 -26.05 -8.13 -13.72
CA LEU A 337 -26.80 -9.37 -13.67
C LEU A 337 -26.80 -10.09 -15.03
N THR A 338 -26.97 -9.33 -16.12
CA THR A 338 -26.91 -9.87 -17.48
C THR A 338 -25.53 -10.46 -17.78
N GLN A 339 -24.46 -9.74 -17.44
CA GLN A 339 -23.08 -10.22 -17.62
C GLN A 339 -22.82 -11.49 -16.79
N LEU A 340 -23.20 -11.51 -15.52
CA LEU A 340 -23.04 -12.67 -14.64
C LEU A 340 -23.83 -13.89 -15.14
N LYS A 341 -25.03 -13.72 -15.69
CA LYS A 341 -25.80 -14.81 -16.28
C LYS A 341 -25.15 -15.38 -17.54
N THR A 342 -24.46 -14.56 -18.34
CA THR A 342 -23.65 -15.03 -19.46
C THR A 342 -22.42 -15.81 -18.99
N LEU A 343 -21.76 -15.33 -17.94
CA LEU A 343 -20.59 -16.00 -17.38
C LEU A 343 -20.97 -17.32 -16.69
N CYS A 344 -22.07 -17.33 -15.93
CA CYS A 344 -22.53 -18.45 -15.11
C CYS A 344 -24.00 -18.83 -15.43
N PRO A 345 -24.30 -19.40 -16.62
CA PRO A 345 -25.66 -19.79 -17.02
C PRO A 345 -26.26 -20.84 -16.07
N PRO A 346 -27.58 -21.12 -15.98
CA PRO A 346 -28.14 -22.00 -14.94
C PRO A 346 -27.56 -23.42 -14.86
N ASN A 347 -27.19 -23.98 -16.03
CA ASN A 347 -26.63 -25.33 -16.18
C ASN A 347 -25.16 -25.33 -16.64
N GLY A 348 -24.47 -24.19 -16.50
CA GLY A 348 -23.04 -24.09 -16.81
C GLY A 348 -22.14 -24.77 -15.76
N ASP A 349 -20.85 -24.80 -16.05
CA ASP A 349 -19.82 -25.33 -15.13
C ASP A 349 -19.83 -24.57 -13.78
N PRO A 350 -20.12 -25.26 -12.65
CA PRO A 350 -20.11 -24.64 -11.32
C PRO A 350 -18.72 -24.17 -10.89
N SER A 351 -17.65 -24.72 -11.47
CA SER A 351 -16.25 -24.42 -11.12
C SER A 351 -15.67 -23.27 -11.95
N LYS A 352 -16.44 -22.70 -12.88
CA LYS A 352 -16.00 -21.56 -13.67
C LYS A 352 -15.78 -20.36 -12.76
N ARG A 353 -14.61 -19.74 -12.89
CA ARG A 353 -14.17 -18.63 -12.05
C ARG A 353 -14.57 -17.27 -12.61
N VAL A 354 -14.94 -16.37 -11.71
CA VAL A 354 -15.23 -14.97 -12.00
C VAL A 354 -14.46 -14.10 -11.01
N ALA A 355 -13.83 -13.04 -11.49
CA ALA A 355 -13.06 -12.12 -10.66
C ALA A 355 -13.97 -11.29 -9.75
N LEU A 356 -13.61 -11.18 -8.47
CA LEU A 356 -14.38 -10.45 -7.45
C LEU A 356 -14.32 -8.92 -7.66
N ASP A 357 -13.24 -8.42 -8.27
CA ASP A 357 -13.10 -7.04 -8.73
C ASP A 357 -13.18 -6.96 -10.26
N ILE A 358 -14.16 -6.23 -10.76
CA ILE A 358 -14.39 -6.02 -12.19
C ILE A 358 -13.79 -4.67 -12.58
N GLY A 359 -12.90 -4.71 -13.58
CA GLY A 359 -12.16 -3.55 -14.05
C GLY A 359 -10.70 -3.55 -13.59
N SER A 360 -10.40 -4.14 -12.42
CA SER A 360 -9.02 -4.26 -11.92
C SER A 360 -8.70 -5.64 -11.28
N PRO A 361 -9.07 -6.77 -11.91
CA PRO A 361 -9.06 -8.11 -11.28
C PRO A 361 -7.69 -8.60 -10.73
N SER A 362 -6.59 -7.94 -11.11
CA SER A 362 -5.22 -8.22 -10.66
C SER A 362 -4.56 -7.06 -9.90
N LYS A 363 -5.31 -6.01 -9.55
CA LYS A 363 -4.78 -4.82 -8.89
C LYS A 363 -5.35 -4.70 -7.48
N PHE A 364 -4.46 -4.52 -6.52
CA PHE A 364 -4.84 -4.18 -5.17
C PHE A 364 -5.19 -2.69 -5.09
N ASP A 365 -6.41 -2.34 -5.50
CA ASP A 365 -6.89 -0.97 -5.53
C ASP A 365 -8.32 -0.84 -4.93
N VAL A 366 -8.99 0.28 -5.19
CA VAL A 366 -10.29 0.60 -4.59
C VAL A 366 -11.49 0.34 -5.51
N SER A 367 -11.31 -0.24 -6.71
CA SER A 367 -12.44 -0.49 -7.61
C SER A 367 -13.43 -1.50 -7.07
N PHE A 368 -13.00 -2.47 -6.26
CA PHE A 368 -13.91 -3.35 -5.51
C PHE A 368 -15.00 -2.56 -4.78
N PHE A 369 -14.63 -1.52 -4.02
CA PHE A 369 -15.60 -0.70 -3.29
C PHE A 369 -16.51 0.10 -4.23
N LYS A 370 -15.99 0.54 -5.38
CA LYS A 370 -16.81 1.16 -6.44
C LYS A 370 -17.80 0.16 -7.03
N ASN A 371 -17.39 -1.10 -7.23
CA ASN A 371 -18.28 -2.16 -7.67
C ASN A 371 -19.41 -2.37 -6.65
N LEU A 372 -19.12 -2.39 -5.34
CA LEU A 372 -20.17 -2.50 -4.32
C LEU A 372 -21.17 -1.34 -4.35
N ARG A 373 -20.68 -0.10 -4.49
CA ARG A 373 -21.52 1.10 -4.67
C ARG A 373 -22.47 0.96 -5.86
N ASP A 374 -21.97 0.41 -6.96
CA ASP A 374 -22.68 0.32 -8.24
C ASP A 374 -23.58 -0.93 -8.34
N GLY A 375 -23.73 -1.71 -7.25
CA GLY A 375 -24.50 -2.96 -7.25
C GLY A 375 -23.83 -4.12 -8.00
N ASN A 376 -22.51 -4.06 -8.13
CA ASN A 376 -21.69 -4.99 -8.89
C ASN A 376 -20.87 -5.96 -8.01
N GLY A 377 -21.23 -6.12 -6.73
CA GLY A 377 -20.64 -7.12 -5.86
C GLY A 377 -21.07 -8.54 -6.24
N ILE A 378 -20.12 -9.45 -6.45
CA ILE A 378 -20.40 -10.84 -6.87
C ILE A 378 -20.94 -11.68 -5.73
N LEU A 379 -20.33 -11.60 -4.55
CA LEU A 379 -20.78 -12.30 -3.36
C LEU A 379 -21.82 -11.45 -2.64
N GLU A 380 -22.85 -12.11 -2.10
CA GLU A 380 -23.88 -11.42 -1.32
C GLU A 380 -23.28 -10.76 -0.07
N SER A 381 -22.36 -11.45 0.60
CA SER A 381 -21.63 -10.93 1.76
C SER A 381 -20.95 -9.60 1.45
N ASP A 382 -20.31 -9.51 0.29
CA ASP A 382 -19.58 -8.33 -0.14
C ASP A 382 -20.55 -7.20 -0.50
N GLN A 383 -21.60 -7.52 -1.27
CA GLN A 383 -22.61 -6.53 -1.65
C GLN A 383 -23.34 -5.95 -0.43
N ARG A 384 -23.48 -6.74 0.65
CA ARG A 384 -24.06 -6.27 1.92
C ARG A 384 -23.21 -5.22 2.62
N LEU A 385 -21.89 -5.17 2.40
CA LEU A 385 -21.04 -4.13 2.98
C LEU A 385 -21.50 -2.71 2.58
N TRP A 386 -22.11 -2.59 1.40
CA TRP A 386 -22.71 -1.34 0.94
C TRP A 386 -24.07 -1.04 1.58
N SER A 387 -24.86 -2.02 1.95
CA SER A 387 -26.20 -1.77 2.53
C SER A 387 -26.23 -1.73 4.06
N ASP A 388 -25.21 -2.28 4.71
CA ASP A 388 -25.13 -2.40 6.16
C ASP A 388 -24.77 -1.06 6.83
N SER A 389 -25.44 -0.71 7.94
CA SER A 389 -25.27 0.59 8.59
C SER A 389 -23.92 0.79 9.26
N GLU A 390 -23.21 -0.27 9.64
CA GLU A 390 -21.91 -0.20 10.31
C GLU A 390 -20.77 -0.13 9.28
N THR A 391 -20.90 -0.83 8.14
CA THR A 391 -19.85 -0.89 7.12
C THR A 391 -20.04 0.09 5.97
N ASN A 392 -21.26 0.58 5.71
CA ASN A 392 -21.56 1.42 4.55
C ASN A 392 -20.71 2.69 4.50
N ASP A 393 -20.49 3.34 5.65
CA ASP A 393 -19.68 4.55 5.71
C ASP A 393 -18.24 4.29 5.26
N VAL A 394 -17.66 3.15 5.61
CA VAL A 394 -16.31 2.74 5.19
C VAL A 394 -16.28 2.48 3.68
N VAL A 395 -17.24 1.71 3.16
CA VAL A 395 -17.32 1.41 1.73
C VAL A 395 -17.52 2.69 0.92
N ARG A 396 -18.37 3.63 1.36
CA ARG A 396 -18.55 4.95 0.73
C ARG A 396 -17.25 5.73 0.64
N LYS A 397 -16.46 5.71 1.71
CA LYS A 397 -15.16 6.39 1.76
C LYS A 397 -14.20 5.81 0.73
N TYR A 398 -14.06 4.49 0.67
CA TYR A 398 -13.20 3.83 -0.32
C TYR A 398 -13.70 3.93 -1.76
N ALA A 399 -15.02 3.89 -1.98
CA ALA A 399 -15.65 3.97 -3.30
C ALA A 399 -15.68 5.40 -3.88
N SER A 400 -15.38 6.42 -3.08
CA SER A 400 -15.41 7.81 -3.52
C SER A 400 -14.28 8.11 -4.53
N THR A 401 -14.57 8.96 -5.51
CA THR A 401 -13.59 9.39 -6.52
C THR A 401 -12.49 10.28 -5.91
N ILE A 402 -12.75 10.83 -4.72
CA ILE A 402 -11.83 11.68 -3.98
C ILE A 402 -11.05 10.81 -3.00
N ARG A 403 -10.02 10.13 -3.52
CA ARG A 403 -9.03 9.39 -2.69
C ARG A 403 -8.57 10.33 -1.56
N GLY A 404 -8.86 9.96 -0.31
CA GLY A 404 -8.31 10.63 0.87
C GLY A 404 -9.08 11.84 1.44
N LEU A 405 -10.20 12.30 0.89
CA LEU A 405 -10.97 13.41 1.52
C LEU A 405 -11.64 13.00 2.84
N LEU A 406 -11.87 11.70 3.05
CA LEU A 406 -12.57 11.15 4.21
C LEU A 406 -11.67 10.29 5.14
N GLY A 407 -10.34 10.41 4.99
CA GLY A 407 -9.36 9.88 5.95
C GLY A 407 -8.96 8.40 5.81
N LEU A 408 -9.41 7.67 4.78
CA LEU A 408 -9.04 6.26 4.59
C LEU A 408 -8.00 6.03 3.48
N ARG A 409 -6.95 5.23 3.77
CA ARG A 409 -5.93 4.72 2.82
C ARG A 409 -5.98 3.19 2.81
N PHE A 410 -6.70 2.65 1.83
CA PHE A 410 -6.97 1.21 1.74
C PHE A 410 -5.72 0.34 1.77
N ASP A 411 -4.66 0.68 1.03
CA ASP A 411 -3.36 -0.02 1.02
C ASP A 411 -2.74 -0.15 2.42
N LYS A 412 -2.84 0.93 3.20
CA LYS A 412 -2.20 1.06 4.51
C LYS A 412 -3.04 0.44 5.62
N GLU A 413 -4.34 0.67 5.58
CA GLU A 413 -5.30 0.15 6.55
C GLU A 413 -5.48 -1.34 6.39
N PHE A 414 -5.47 -1.82 5.15
CA PHE A 414 -5.37 -3.24 4.86
C PHE A 414 -4.10 -3.83 5.49
N GLY A 415 -2.92 -3.23 5.30
CA GLY A 415 -1.69 -3.71 5.92
C GLY A 415 -1.76 -3.75 7.46
N GLN A 416 -2.37 -2.75 8.10
CA GLN A 416 -2.55 -2.71 9.55
C GLN A 416 -3.52 -3.80 10.03
N ALA A 417 -4.61 -3.99 9.31
CA ALA A 417 -5.60 -4.98 9.66
C ALA A 417 -5.08 -6.40 9.43
N MET A 418 -4.26 -6.62 8.40
CA MET A 418 -3.50 -7.86 8.22
C MET A 418 -2.53 -8.14 9.37
N VAL A 419 -1.82 -7.13 9.89
CA VAL A 419 -0.96 -7.31 11.09
C VAL A 419 -1.81 -7.67 12.31
N LYS A 420 -2.94 -6.99 12.53
CA LYS A 420 -3.85 -7.27 13.63
C LYS A 420 -4.42 -8.68 13.53
N MET A 421 -4.84 -9.09 12.34
CA MET A 421 -5.35 -10.43 12.05
C MET A 421 -4.30 -11.49 12.34
N SER A 422 -3.05 -11.30 11.89
CA SER A 422 -1.92 -12.21 12.16
C SER A 422 -1.58 -12.40 13.64
N SER A 423 -2.15 -11.60 14.53
CA SER A 423 -1.96 -11.70 15.99
C SER A 423 -3.10 -12.41 16.73
N ILE A 424 -4.13 -12.87 16.01
CA ILE A 424 -5.29 -13.54 16.61
C ILE A 424 -4.90 -14.93 17.08
N GLU A 425 -5.06 -15.17 18.38
CA GLU A 425 -4.95 -16.49 19.04
C GLU A 425 -3.69 -17.30 18.64
N VAL A 426 -2.58 -16.60 18.37
CA VAL A 426 -1.32 -17.24 17.99
C VAL A 426 -0.82 -18.14 19.12
N LYS A 427 -0.52 -19.39 18.77
CA LYS A 427 0.04 -20.37 19.69
C LYS A 427 1.53 -20.13 19.87
N THR A 428 1.97 -20.03 21.12
CA THR A 428 3.39 -19.80 21.49
C THR A 428 3.89 -20.90 22.41
N ASP A 429 5.20 -21.13 22.42
CA ASP A 429 5.87 -22.12 23.26
C ASP A 429 5.20 -23.51 23.23
N VAL A 430 4.71 -23.98 24.38
CA VAL A 430 4.14 -25.32 24.58
C VAL A 430 2.74 -25.48 23.99
N ASP A 431 2.08 -24.36 23.66
CA ASP A 431 0.72 -24.38 23.11
C ASP A 431 0.74 -24.60 21.59
N GLY A 432 1.89 -24.44 20.93
CA GLY A 432 2.06 -24.58 19.47
C GLY A 432 2.94 -25.76 19.05
N GLU A 433 2.92 -26.06 17.74
CA GLU A 433 3.73 -27.13 17.15
C GLU A 433 4.51 -26.62 15.92
N VAL A 434 5.84 -26.78 15.92
CA VAL A 434 6.65 -26.62 14.70
C VAL A 434 6.63 -27.93 13.91
N ARG A 435 5.68 -28.03 12.99
CA ARG A 435 5.49 -29.20 12.12
C ARG A 435 6.62 -29.28 11.10
N LYS A 436 7.15 -30.47 10.80
CA LYS A 436 8.15 -30.65 9.72
C LYS A 436 7.52 -30.59 8.33
N VAL A 437 6.27 -31.02 8.23
CA VAL A 437 5.45 -31.00 7.00
C VAL A 437 4.13 -30.30 7.33
N CYS A 438 3.85 -29.17 6.68
CA CYS A 438 2.71 -28.33 7.03
C CYS A 438 1.34 -28.97 6.75
N SER A 439 1.28 -30.10 6.06
CA SER A 439 0.04 -30.84 5.87
C SER A 439 -0.23 -31.94 6.92
N LYS A 440 0.67 -32.13 7.90
CA LYS A 440 0.61 -33.24 8.86
C LYS A 440 0.96 -32.77 10.27
N ILE A 441 0.41 -33.45 11.27
CA ILE A 441 0.82 -33.35 12.67
C ILE A 441 2.08 -34.23 12.86
N ASN A 442 3.06 -33.81 13.67
CA ASN A 442 4.20 -34.68 13.99
C ASN A 442 3.74 -35.80 14.95
N TYR A 443 4.29 -37.00 14.81
CA TYR A 443 3.99 -38.15 15.67
C TYR A 443 5.22 -38.62 16.43
#